data_AF-A0A7W0KP87-F1
#
_entry.id   AF-A0A7W0KP87-F1
#
_cell.length_a   1.000
_cell.length_b   1.000
_cell.length_c   1.000
_cell.angle_alpha   90.00
_cell.angle_beta   90.00
_cell.angle_gamma   90.00
#
_symmetry.space_group_name_H-M   'P 1'
#
loop_
_entity.id
_entity.type
_entity.pdbx_description
1 polymer ?
#
loop_
_entity_poly.entity_id
_entity_poly.type
_entity_poly.pdbx_seq_one_letter_code
_entity_poly.pdbx_strand_id
1 'polypeptide(L)'
;MSSFTRMDESTAEQWSVIGAETLKNQPRVAEEILSMLRRLEGVTDGFITNQLVHALQTATYAEKAGADTEMVVASLCHDIGKLISVFNHPAIAAEILKPYVRDEIYSAIKVHQDFQGRHYYHHFGGDVNARDKYEGEVFYDLAAQFADQWDQTAFDPDGEYLPLEHFEPMVREDFAAPRPS
;
A
#
# COMPACT_ATOMS: atom_id res chain seq x y z
N MET A 1 -0.54 9.51 34.48
CA MET A 1 -0.43 10.73 33.67
C MET A 1 1.01 10.87 33.23
N SER A 2 1.32 10.63 31.95
CA SER A 2 2.62 10.98 31.39
C SER A 2 2.61 12.49 31.13
N SER A 3 3.09 13.30 32.08
CA SER A 3 3.13 14.75 31.90
C SER A 3 4.56 15.25 31.92
N PHE A 4 5.28 14.98 30.84
CA PHE A 4 6.35 15.87 30.40
C PHE A 4 5.80 16.76 29.29
N THR A 5 6.23 18.02 29.24
CA THR A 5 5.89 18.96 28.16
C THR A 5 7.00 19.06 27.12
N ARG A 6 8.20 18.52 27.42
CA ARG A 6 9.33 18.37 26.50
C ARG A 6 9.95 16.98 26.65
N MET A 7 10.34 16.35 25.54
CA MET A 7 10.92 15.00 25.56
C MET A 7 12.26 14.93 26.31
N ASP A 8 13.04 16.00 26.34
CA ASP A 8 14.32 16.08 27.06
C ASP A 8 14.17 16.17 28.60
N GLU A 9 12.95 16.40 29.09
CA GLU A 9 12.60 16.42 30.52
C GLU A 9 11.90 15.12 30.98
N SER A 10 11.77 14.14 30.08
CA SER A 10 11.05 12.89 30.34
C SER A 10 11.88 11.87 31.14
N THR A 11 11.21 10.91 31.78
CA THR A 11 11.87 9.80 32.52
C THR A 11 11.61 8.44 31.86
N ALA A 12 12.45 7.45 32.19
CA ALA A 12 12.30 6.08 31.68
C ALA A 12 10.97 5.44 32.09
N GLU A 13 10.46 5.75 33.29
CA GLU A 13 9.16 5.27 33.78
C GLU A 13 8.01 5.85 32.93
N GLN A 14 8.10 7.13 32.55
CA GLN A 14 7.12 7.75 31.67
C GLN A 14 7.14 7.12 30.28
N TRP A 15 8.33 6.84 29.73
CA TRP A 15 8.46 6.13 28.45
C TRP A 15 7.96 4.69 28.51
N SER A 16 8.11 4.00 29.64
CA SER A 16 7.57 2.65 29.82
C SER A 16 6.04 2.64 29.73
N VAL A 17 5.38 3.65 30.33
CA VAL A 17 3.92 3.83 30.21
C VAL A 17 3.53 4.18 28.77
N ILE A 18 4.25 5.08 28.10
CA ILE A 18 4.00 5.45 26.70
C ILE A 18 4.14 4.24 25.78
N GLY A 19 5.20 3.45 25.94
CA GLY A 19 5.42 2.24 25.13
C GLY A 19 4.29 1.22 25.30
N ALA A 20 3.86 0.97 26.54
CA ALA A 20 2.74 0.06 26.82
C ALA A 20 1.42 0.55 26.19
N GLU A 21 1.09 1.84 26.32
CA GLU A 21 -0.12 2.39 25.68
C GLU A 21 0.01 2.45 24.15
N THR A 22 1.21 2.66 23.60
CA THR A 22 1.45 2.62 22.15
C THR A 22 1.17 1.23 21.60
N LEU A 23 1.76 0.19 22.20
CA LEU A 23 1.53 -1.20 21.79
C LEU A 23 0.06 -1.61 21.92
N LYS A 24 -0.60 -1.22 23.02
CA LYS A 24 -2.02 -1.47 23.25
C LYS A 24 -2.92 -0.83 22.19
N ASN A 25 -2.54 0.34 21.69
CA ASN A 25 -3.31 1.08 20.69
C ASN A 25 -2.90 0.78 19.24
N GLN A 26 -1.86 -0.04 19.01
CA GLN A 26 -1.37 -0.40 17.68
C GLN A 26 -2.46 -0.97 16.75
N PRO A 27 -3.39 -1.84 17.22
CA PRO A 27 -4.45 -2.37 16.35
C PRO A 27 -5.37 -1.29 15.74
N ARG A 28 -5.43 -0.08 16.32
CA ARG A 28 -6.18 1.04 15.75
C ARG A 28 -5.64 1.43 14.36
N VAL A 29 -4.35 1.22 14.09
CA VAL A 29 -3.73 1.55 12.79
C VAL A 29 -4.41 0.77 11.66
N ALA A 30 -4.69 -0.51 11.85
CA ALA A 30 -5.38 -1.32 10.85
C ALA A 30 -6.77 -0.75 10.49
N GLU A 31 -7.51 -0.27 11.49
CA GLU A 31 -8.83 0.34 11.25
C GLU A 31 -8.74 1.67 10.49
N GLU A 32 -7.68 2.45 10.71
CA GLU A 32 -7.43 3.65 9.90
C GLU A 32 -7.09 3.29 8.45
N ILE A 33 -6.32 2.23 8.22
CA ILE A 33 -6.04 1.73 6.86
C ILE A 33 -7.32 1.27 6.18
N LEU A 34 -8.17 0.48 6.86
CA LEU A 34 -9.47 0.07 6.32
C LEU A 34 -10.38 1.27 6.04
N SER A 35 -10.38 2.28 6.91
CA SER A 35 -11.10 3.54 6.70
C SER A 35 -10.60 4.28 5.45
N MET A 36 -9.28 4.35 5.26
CA MET A 36 -8.68 4.93 4.06
C MET A 36 -9.07 4.14 2.80
N LEU A 37 -8.98 2.81 2.80
CA LEU A 37 -9.41 1.98 1.68
C LEU A 37 -10.87 2.25 1.31
N ARG A 38 -11.79 2.29 2.28
CA ARG A 38 -13.21 2.64 2.02
C ARG A 38 -13.37 4.02 1.39
N ARG A 39 -12.56 5.01 1.80
CA ARG A 39 -12.59 6.37 1.25
C ARG A 39 -12.11 6.44 -0.21
N LEU A 40 -11.38 5.46 -0.72
CA LEU A 40 -11.02 5.38 -2.14
C LEU A 40 -12.25 5.21 -3.05
N GLU A 41 -13.40 4.80 -2.52
CA GLU A 41 -14.67 4.75 -3.26
C GLU A 41 -15.06 6.14 -3.82
N GLY A 42 -14.70 7.20 -3.10
CA GLY A 42 -14.95 8.59 -3.51
C GLY A 42 -13.93 9.17 -4.49
N VAL A 43 -12.92 8.38 -4.90
CA VAL A 43 -11.85 8.81 -5.81
C VAL A 43 -12.01 8.07 -7.14
N THR A 44 -12.16 8.80 -8.24
CA THR A 44 -12.19 8.21 -9.60
C THR A 44 -11.10 8.76 -10.51
N ASP A 45 -10.72 10.03 -10.36
CA ASP A 45 -9.68 10.70 -11.18
C ASP A 45 -9.84 10.55 -12.70
N GLY A 46 -11.09 10.33 -13.16
CA GLY A 46 -11.43 10.16 -14.57
C GLY A 46 -11.35 8.72 -15.09
N PHE A 47 -10.97 7.74 -14.25
CA PHE A 47 -11.09 6.32 -14.57
C PHE A 47 -12.55 5.87 -14.59
N ILE A 48 -12.82 4.77 -15.30
CA ILE A 48 -14.15 4.16 -15.38
C ILE A 48 -14.56 3.47 -14.06
N THR A 49 -13.57 3.09 -13.24
CA THR A 49 -13.74 2.56 -11.89
C THR A 49 -13.31 3.59 -10.83
N ASN A 50 -13.88 3.49 -9.64
CA ASN A 50 -13.30 4.19 -8.49
C ASN A 50 -12.04 3.46 -7.99
N GLN A 51 -11.22 4.15 -7.20
CA GLN A 51 -9.94 3.62 -6.74
C GLN A 51 -10.09 2.47 -5.74
N LEU A 52 -11.25 2.32 -5.07
CA LEU A 52 -11.52 1.16 -4.23
C LEU A 52 -11.74 -0.10 -5.07
N VAL A 53 -12.55 -0.03 -6.13
CA VAL A 53 -12.77 -1.16 -7.06
C VAL A 53 -11.44 -1.57 -7.70
N HIS A 54 -10.64 -0.59 -8.14
CA HIS A 54 -9.29 -0.85 -8.65
C HIS A 54 -8.42 -1.59 -7.64
N ALA A 55 -8.33 -1.09 -6.41
CA ALA A 55 -7.56 -1.73 -5.34
C ALA A 55 -8.03 -3.17 -5.03
N LEU A 56 -9.35 -3.40 -5.00
CA LEU A 56 -9.93 -4.73 -4.75
C LEU A 56 -9.65 -5.70 -5.89
N GLN A 57 -9.72 -5.24 -7.15
CA GLN A 57 -9.35 -6.05 -8.32
C GLN A 57 -7.87 -6.43 -8.29
N THR A 58 -6.98 -5.46 -8.07
CA THR A 58 -5.53 -5.72 -7.99
C THR A 58 -5.20 -6.74 -6.90
N ALA A 59 -5.79 -6.60 -5.69
CA ALA A 59 -5.62 -7.56 -4.61
C ALA A 59 -6.18 -8.95 -4.94
N THR A 60 -7.35 -9.01 -5.58
CA THR A 60 -7.97 -10.27 -6.02
C THR A 60 -7.09 -11.00 -7.04
N TYR A 61 -6.47 -10.28 -7.97
CA TYR A 61 -5.58 -10.86 -8.97
C TYR A 61 -4.30 -11.40 -8.34
N ALA A 62 -3.70 -10.65 -7.39
CA ALA A 62 -2.56 -11.13 -6.62
C ALA A 62 -2.88 -12.41 -5.84
N GLU A 63 -4.02 -12.44 -5.13
CA GLU A 63 -4.45 -13.62 -4.35
C GLU A 63 -4.70 -14.84 -5.26
N LYS A 64 -5.41 -14.66 -6.39
CA LYS A 64 -5.65 -15.73 -7.38
C LYS A 64 -4.37 -16.23 -8.03
N ALA A 65 -3.35 -15.39 -8.16
CA ALA A 65 -2.03 -15.77 -8.65
C ALA A 65 -1.19 -16.52 -7.60
N GLY A 66 -1.69 -16.69 -6.37
CA GLY A 66 -0.99 -17.38 -5.29
C GLY A 66 0.07 -16.52 -4.60
N ALA A 67 -0.03 -15.20 -4.68
CA ALA A 67 0.83 -14.30 -3.93
C ALA A 67 0.62 -14.49 -2.42
N ASP A 68 1.67 -14.26 -1.63
CA ASP A 68 1.56 -14.31 -0.17
C ASP A 68 0.77 -13.12 0.39
N THR A 69 0.37 -13.23 1.67
CA THR A 69 -0.46 -12.24 2.36
C THR A 69 0.10 -10.83 2.30
N GLU A 70 1.42 -10.66 2.50
CA GLU A 70 2.05 -9.33 2.44
C GLU A 70 1.84 -8.69 1.07
N MET A 71 2.03 -9.46 0.00
CA MET A 71 1.87 -8.97 -1.36
C MET A 71 0.40 -8.71 -1.70
N VAL A 72 -0.53 -9.51 -1.19
CA VAL A 72 -1.98 -9.29 -1.35
C VAL A 72 -2.41 -7.99 -0.64
N VAL A 73 -2.00 -7.78 0.61
CA VAL A 73 -2.30 -6.56 1.37
C VAL A 73 -1.61 -5.33 0.75
N ALA A 74 -0.36 -5.47 0.31
CA ALA A 74 0.34 -4.42 -0.42
C ALA A 74 -0.34 -4.06 -1.74
N SER A 75 -0.86 -5.06 -2.48
CA SER A 75 -1.63 -4.86 -3.70
C SER A 75 -2.94 -4.12 -3.42
N LEU A 76 -3.64 -4.44 -2.33
CA LEU A 76 -4.83 -3.71 -1.90
C LEU A 76 -4.51 -2.25 -1.55
N CYS A 77 -3.32 -1.99 -1.02
CA CYS A 77 -2.93 -0.68 -0.48
C CYS A 77 -2.04 0.16 -1.41
N HIS A 78 -1.64 -0.35 -2.58
CA HIS A 78 -0.61 0.26 -3.44
C HIS A 78 -0.92 1.71 -3.85
N ASP A 79 -2.21 2.02 -3.97
CA ASP A 79 -2.74 3.31 -4.41
C ASP A 79 -3.36 4.16 -3.30
N ILE A 80 -3.31 3.68 -2.05
CA ILE A 80 -3.96 4.35 -0.90
C ILE A 80 -3.44 5.78 -0.68
N GLY A 81 -2.23 6.08 -1.16
CA GLY A 81 -1.63 7.40 -1.14
C GLY A 81 -2.38 8.46 -1.98
N LYS A 82 -3.24 8.04 -2.94
CA LYS A 82 -4.05 8.97 -3.75
C LYS A 82 -5.02 9.82 -2.93
N LEU A 83 -5.42 9.35 -1.73
CA LEU A 83 -6.20 10.15 -0.77
C LEU A 83 -5.48 11.41 -0.29
N ILE A 84 -4.15 11.42 -0.37
CA ILE A 84 -3.29 12.48 0.17
C ILE A 84 -2.60 13.25 -0.97
N SER A 85 -2.04 12.54 -1.94
CA SER A 85 -1.35 13.14 -3.09
C SER A 85 -1.33 12.19 -4.28
N VAL A 86 -2.04 12.56 -5.35
CA VAL A 86 -2.04 11.79 -6.60
C VAL A 86 -0.63 11.71 -7.21
N PHE A 87 0.18 12.77 -7.16
CA PHE A 87 1.52 12.74 -7.77
C PHE A 87 2.56 11.94 -6.97
N ASN A 88 2.36 11.78 -5.66
CA ASN A 88 3.32 11.10 -4.79
C ASN A 88 2.74 9.83 -4.15
N HIS A 89 1.62 9.33 -4.66
CA HIS A 89 0.90 8.19 -4.08
C HIS A 89 1.78 6.93 -3.90
N PRO A 90 2.70 6.56 -4.81
CA PRO A 90 3.48 5.33 -4.64
C PRO A 90 4.38 5.39 -3.41
N ALA A 91 5.05 6.53 -3.22
CA ALA A 91 5.92 6.75 -2.07
C ALA A 91 5.14 6.78 -0.76
N ILE A 92 3.96 7.43 -0.74
CA ILE A 92 3.11 7.48 0.45
C ILE A 92 2.62 6.07 0.83
N ALA A 93 2.11 5.30 -0.15
CA ALA A 93 1.67 3.94 0.07
C ALA A 93 2.81 3.04 0.57
N ALA A 94 3.98 3.13 -0.06
CA ALA A 94 5.14 2.34 0.35
C ALA A 94 5.60 2.67 1.77
N GLU A 95 5.66 3.95 2.18
CA GLU A 95 6.06 4.30 3.55
C GLU A 95 5.01 3.89 4.60
N ILE A 96 3.73 3.82 4.25
CA ILE A 96 2.69 3.22 5.11
C ILE A 96 2.96 1.72 5.31
N LEU A 97 3.31 1.01 4.22
CA LEU A 97 3.51 -0.44 4.21
C LEU A 97 4.87 -0.87 4.77
N LYS A 98 5.88 0.00 4.74
CA LYS A 98 7.27 -0.30 5.07
C LYS A 98 7.49 -1.08 6.37
N PRO A 99 6.79 -0.79 7.49
CA PRO A 99 6.98 -1.57 8.71
C PRO A 99 6.39 -2.98 8.64
N TYR A 100 5.56 -3.30 7.65
CA TYR A 100 4.70 -4.49 7.65
C TYR A 100 5.09 -5.50 6.58
N VAL A 101 5.79 -5.07 5.53
CA VAL A 101 6.17 -5.89 4.39
C VAL A 101 7.69 -6.05 4.28
N ARG A 102 8.14 -7.07 3.55
CA ARG A 102 9.56 -7.22 3.19
C ARG A 102 10.02 -6.14 2.21
N ASP A 103 11.34 -5.87 2.22
CA ASP A 103 11.96 -4.79 1.42
C ASP A 103 11.67 -4.87 -0.08
N GLU A 104 11.51 -6.08 -0.62
CA GLU A 104 11.16 -6.33 -2.01
C GLU A 104 9.78 -5.75 -2.35
N ILE A 105 8.77 -6.00 -1.50
CA ILE A 105 7.41 -5.48 -1.67
C ILE A 105 7.40 -3.97 -1.47
N TYR A 106 8.06 -3.47 -0.42
CA TYR A 106 8.21 -2.03 -0.18
C TYR A 106 8.74 -1.33 -1.44
N SER A 107 9.81 -1.87 -2.02
CA SER A 107 10.46 -1.29 -3.20
C SER A 107 9.56 -1.38 -4.42
N ALA A 108 8.92 -2.54 -4.65
CA ALA A 108 7.98 -2.72 -5.76
C ALA A 108 6.81 -1.73 -5.71
N ILE A 109 6.16 -1.56 -4.56
CA ILE A 109 5.07 -0.58 -4.39
C ILE A 109 5.59 0.85 -4.55
N LYS A 110 6.77 1.18 -4.02
CA LYS A 110 7.31 2.54 -4.12
C LYS A 110 7.51 3.00 -5.56
N VAL A 111 7.83 2.07 -6.46
CA VAL A 111 8.17 2.36 -7.85
C VAL A 111 7.12 1.88 -8.84
N HIS A 112 5.98 1.34 -8.37
CA HIS A 112 5.02 0.65 -9.24
C HIS A 112 4.55 1.52 -10.41
N GLN A 113 4.42 2.83 -10.21
CA GLN A 113 4.01 3.75 -11.28
C GLN A 113 5.03 3.83 -12.43
N ASP A 114 6.34 3.73 -12.16
CA ASP A 114 7.36 3.67 -13.21
C ASP A 114 7.21 2.40 -14.06
N PHE A 115 6.78 1.29 -13.44
CA PHE A 115 6.53 0.02 -14.13
C PHE A 115 5.21 0.05 -14.91
N GLN A 116 4.14 0.54 -14.29
CA GLN A 116 2.83 0.73 -14.92
C GLN A 116 2.89 1.71 -16.11
N GLY A 117 3.81 2.70 -16.04
CA GLY A 117 4.02 3.72 -17.07
C GLY A 117 4.28 3.18 -18.47
N ARG A 118 4.80 1.95 -18.59
CA ARG A 118 4.92 1.22 -19.86
C ARG A 118 3.63 1.22 -20.67
N HIS A 119 2.48 1.14 -20.01
CA HIS A 119 1.17 1.00 -20.64
C HIS A 119 0.56 2.33 -21.10
N TYR A 120 0.96 3.47 -20.52
CA TYR A 120 0.25 4.74 -20.76
C TYR A 120 1.10 6.01 -20.87
N TYR A 121 2.37 6.02 -20.45
CA TYR A 121 3.19 7.25 -20.47
C TYR A 121 3.36 7.83 -21.88
N HIS A 122 3.31 7.01 -22.93
CA HIS A 122 3.38 7.47 -24.32
C HIS A 122 2.23 8.45 -24.69
N HIS A 123 1.06 8.36 -24.05
CA HIS A 123 -0.03 9.33 -24.24
C HIS A 123 0.30 10.73 -23.70
N PHE A 124 1.30 10.83 -22.81
CA PHE A 124 1.78 12.08 -22.22
C PHE A 124 3.18 12.47 -22.72
N GLY A 125 3.73 11.76 -23.72
CA GLY A 125 5.11 11.95 -24.18
C GLY A 125 6.17 11.55 -23.15
N GLY A 126 5.79 10.75 -22.14
CA GLY A 126 6.68 10.23 -21.11
C GLY A 126 7.43 8.98 -21.55
N ASP A 127 8.37 8.55 -20.70
CA ASP A 127 9.26 7.42 -20.95
C ASP A 127 8.60 6.07 -20.58
N VAL A 128 8.14 5.31 -21.58
CA VAL A 128 7.57 3.97 -21.38
C VAL A 128 8.56 2.94 -20.83
N ASN A 129 9.85 3.27 -20.82
CA ASN A 129 10.94 2.46 -20.29
C ASN A 129 11.44 2.99 -18.94
N ALA A 130 10.66 3.83 -18.24
CA ALA A 130 11.04 4.39 -16.94
C ALA A 130 11.46 3.32 -15.90
N ARG A 131 10.97 2.09 -16.03
CA ARG A 131 11.33 0.95 -15.18
C ARG A 131 12.75 0.42 -15.40
N ASP A 132 13.37 0.67 -16.56
CA ASP A 132 14.67 0.09 -16.94
C ASP A 132 15.80 0.57 -16.01
N LYS A 133 15.62 1.72 -15.36
CA LYS A 133 16.55 2.23 -14.33
C LYS A 133 16.68 1.32 -13.10
N TYR A 134 15.77 0.35 -12.93
CA TYR A 134 15.78 -0.63 -11.83
C TYR A 134 16.25 -2.02 -12.28
N GLU A 135 16.71 -2.19 -13.53
CA GLU A 135 17.21 -3.49 -13.99
C GLU A 135 18.32 -4.03 -13.08
N GLY A 136 18.21 -5.31 -12.71
CA GLY A 136 19.15 -5.99 -11.80
C GLY A 136 18.83 -5.83 -10.32
N GLU A 137 17.84 -5.01 -9.95
CA GLU A 137 17.34 -4.94 -8.58
C GLU A 137 16.54 -6.20 -8.21
N VAL A 138 16.68 -6.65 -6.95
CA VAL A 138 16.03 -7.88 -6.45
C VAL A 138 14.50 -7.83 -6.52
N PHE A 139 13.90 -6.64 -6.50
CA PHE A 139 12.46 -6.44 -6.58
C PHE A 139 11.93 -6.30 -8.02
N TYR A 140 12.80 -6.25 -9.04
CA TYR A 140 12.40 -5.88 -10.41
C TYR A 140 11.31 -6.81 -10.96
N ASP A 141 11.52 -8.13 -10.84
CA ASP A 141 10.58 -9.12 -11.37
C ASP A 141 9.22 -9.06 -10.65
N LEU A 142 9.25 -8.82 -9.33
CA LEU A 142 8.04 -8.64 -8.53
C LEU A 142 7.28 -7.38 -8.95
N ALA A 143 7.98 -6.25 -9.12
CA ALA A 143 7.39 -4.99 -9.56
C ALA A 143 6.82 -5.09 -10.99
N ALA A 144 7.52 -5.78 -11.89
CA ALA A 144 7.04 -6.05 -13.23
C ALA A 144 5.79 -6.95 -13.23
N GLN A 145 5.80 -8.03 -12.45
CA GLN A 145 4.62 -8.88 -12.30
C GLN A 145 3.43 -8.10 -11.76
N PHE A 146 3.62 -7.37 -10.66
CA PHE A 146 2.60 -6.53 -10.04
C PHE A 146 1.98 -5.55 -11.05
N ALA A 147 2.82 -4.76 -11.72
CA ALA A 147 2.37 -3.72 -12.64
C ALA A 147 1.71 -4.30 -13.90
N ASP A 148 2.33 -5.31 -14.53
CA ASP A 148 1.92 -5.79 -15.85
C ASP A 148 0.73 -6.76 -15.79
N GLN A 149 0.60 -7.52 -14.69
CA GLN A 149 -0.39 -8.60 -14.58
C GLN A 149 -1.56 -8.29 -13.66
N TRP A 150 -1.41 -7.38 -12.69
CA TRP A 150 -2.44 -7.14 -11.68
C TRP A 150 -2.93 -5.70 -11.74
N ASP A 151 -2.05 -4.74 -11.52
CA ASP A 151 -2.40 -3.32 -11.41
C ASP A 151 -2.97 -2.75 -12.71
N GLN A 152 -2.23 -2.76 -13.82
CA GLN A 152 -2.69 -2.13 -15.06
C GLN A 152 -3.98 -2.72 -15.64
N THR A 153 -4.31 -3.97 -15.29
CA THR A 153 -5.54 -4.66 -15.75
C THR A 153 -6.77 -4.41 -14.87
N ALA A 154 -6.62 -3.80 -13.69
CA ALA A 154 -7.65 -3.68 -12.67
C ALA A 154 -8.53 -2.42 -12.83
N PHE A 155 -8.99 -2.15 -14.05
CA PHE A 155 -9.85 -0.99 -14.36
C PHE A 155 -11.18 -1.39 -15.02
N ASP A 156 -11.58 -2.66 -14.93
CA ASP A 156 -12.82 -3.16 -15.54
C ASP A 156 -14.01 -2.98 -14.58
N PRO A 157 -15.03 -2.16 -14.88
CA PRO A 157 -16.18 -1.98 -13.98
C PRO A 157 -17.00 -3.26 -13.78
N ASP A 158 -16.92 -4.22 -14.70
CA ASP A 158 -17.61 -5.52 -14.63
C ASP A 158 -16.64 -6.65 -14.20
N GLY A 159 -15.38 -6.32 -13.94
CA GLY A 159 -14.34 -7.29 -13.59
C GLY A 159 -14.55 -7.87 -12.20
N GLU A 160 -14.21 -9.15 -12.04
CA GLU A 160 -14.38 -9.87 -10.78
C GLU A 160 -13.40 -9.38 -9.71
N TYR A 161 -13.92 -9.03 -8.53
CA TYR A 161 -13.14 -8.77 -7.33
C TYR A 161 -13.82 -9.33 -6.07
N LEU A 162 -13.01 -9.67 -5.07
CA LEU A 162 -13.48 -10.01 -3.73
C LEU A 162 -13.79 -8.72 -2.96
N PRO A 163 -14.83 -8.71 -2.11
CA PRO A 163 -15.23 -7.51 -1.39
C PRO A 163 -14.21 -7.17 -0.30
N LEU A 164 -14.19 -5.92 0.19
CA LEU A 164 -13.22 -5.48 1.20
C LEU A 164 -13.26 -6.36 2.46
N GLU A 165 -14.45 -6.82 2.85
CA GLU A 165 -14.71 -7.74 3.97
C GLU A 165 -13.87 -9.03 3.91
N HIS A 166 -13.55 -9.50 2.70
CA HIS A 166 -12.67 -10.66 2.51
C HIS A 166 -11.23 -10.37 2.96
N PHE A 167 -10.74 -9.16 2.67
CA PHE A 167 -9.37 -8.76 2.97
C PHE A 167 -9.18 -8.17 4.37
N GLU A 168 -10.25 -7.71 5.04
CA GLU A 168 -10.10 -7.05 6.34
C GLU A 168 -9.36 -7.89 7.40
N PRO A 169 -9.54 -9.22 7.52
CA PRO A 169 -8.77 -10.02 8.46
C PRO A 169 -7.26 -9.95 8.20
N MET A 170 -6.84 -9.99 6.92
CA MET A 170 -5.42 -9.91 6.52
C MET A 170 -4.85 -8.54 6.86
N VAL A 171 -5.59 -7.46 6.57
CA VAL A 171 -5.17 -6.09 6.93
C VAL A 171 -5.03 -5.93 8.43
N ARG A 172 -5.96 -6.47 9.23
CA ARG A 172 -5.87 -6.42 10.69
C ARG A 172 -4.68 -7.19 11.24
N GLU A 173 -4.36 -8.34 10.66
CA GLU A 173 -3.21 -9.15 11.05
C GLU A 173 -1.89 -8.45 10.71
N ASP A 174 -1.70 -8.04 9.46
CA ASP A 174 -0.46 -7.42 8.98
C ASP A 174 -0.14 -6.12 9.73
N PHE A 175 -1.14 -5.24 9.92
CA PHE A 175 -0.93 -3.94 10.57
C PHE A 175 -0.88 -4.00 12.11
N ALA A 176 -1.21 -5.14 12.73
CA ALA A 176 -1.16 -5.30 14.18
C ALA A 176 0.26 -5.39 14.75
N ALA A 177 1.23 -5.85 13.95
CA ALA A 177 2.59 -6.13 14.42
C ALA A 177 3.65 -5.60 13.42
N PRO A 178 4.11 -4.34 13.56
CA PRO A 178 5.19 -3.84 12.74
C PRO A 178 6.49 -4.63 12.99
N ARG A 179 7.24 -4.89 11.93
CA ARG A 179 8.60 -5.43 11.96
C ARG A 179 9.52 -4.40 12.63
N PRO A 180 10.55 -4.85 13.36
CA PRO A 180 11.64 -3.98 13.77
C PRO A 180 12.28 -3.34 12.53
N SER A 181 12.37 -2.01 12.51
CA SER A 181 13.08 -1.23 11.49
C SER A 181 14.59 -1.27 11.66
#